data_AF-A0A0F8W517-F1
#
_entry.id   AF-A0A0F8W517-F1
#
_cell.length_a   1.000
_cell.length_b   1.000
_cell.length_c   1.000
_cell.angle_alpha   90.00
_cell.angle_beta   90.00
_cell.angle_gamma   90.00
#
_symmetry.space_group_name_H-M   'P 1'
#
loop_
_entity.id
_entity.type
_entity.pdbx_description
1 polymer ?
#
loop_
_entity_poly.entity_id
_entity_poly.type
_entity_poly.pdbx_seq_one_letter_code
_entity_poly.pdbx_strand_id
1 'polypeptide(L)'
;MISGKIRPIFDSIKKRDISGLKNALYNFSENKSINKSERESNERIKEIIEKNYYIMLSSLLRRDHFKYFIQLLDLSADLDIFIEAFRIPDRFNFLK
;
A
#
# COMPACT_ATOMS: atom_id res chain seq x y z
N MET A 1 -1.89 10.24 -15.22
CA MET A 1 -0.54 10.44 -14.65
C MET A 1 -0.58 10.02 -13.19
N ILE A 2 0.30 9.09 -12.78
CA ILE A 2 0.51 8.78 -11.37
C ILE A 2 1.05 10.06 -10.72
N SER A 3 0.27 10.64 -9.79
CA SER A 3 0.65 11.85 -9.06
C SER A 3 2.08 11.74 -8.54
N GLY A 4 2.90 12.79 -8.68
CA GLY A 4 4.28 12.80 -8.15
C GLY A 4 4.36 12.43 -6.66
N LYS A 5 3.24 12.61 -5.92
CA LYS A 5 3.11 12.28 -4.50
C LYS A 5 3.08 10.77 -4.19
N ILE A 6 2.64 9.91 -5.12
CA ILE A 6 2.53 8.45 -4.87
C ILE A 6 3.71 7.65 -5.40
N ARG A 7 4.52 8.22 -6.30
CA ARG A 7 5.69 7.56 -6.87
C ARG A 7 6.66 6.99 -5.79
N PRO A 8 6.95 7.70 -4.69
CA PRO A 8 7.83 7.19 -3.63
C PRO A 8 7.27 5.93 -2.94
N ILE A 9 5.94 5.82 -2.82
CA ILE A 9 5.26 4.65 -2.26
C ILE A 9 5.55 3.45 -3.17
N PHE A 10 5.25 3.57 -4.46
CA PHE A 10 5.48 2.52 -5.46
C PHE A 10 6.95 2.10 -5.60
N ASP A 11 7.87 3.06 -5.55
CA ASP A 11 9.30 2.79 -5.68
C ASP A 11 9.83 2.03 -4.46
N SER A 12 9.43 2.43 -3.25
CA SER A 12 9.81 1.76 -2.00
C SER A 12 9.28 0.33 -1.96
N ILE A 13 8.04 0.16 -2.40
CA ILE A 13 7.38 -1.14 -2.61
C ILE A 13 8.19 -2.04 -3.55
N LYS A 14 8.55 -1.54 -4.75
CA LYS A 14 9.26 -2.32 -5.76
C LYS A 14 10.64 -2.76 -5.27
N LYS A 15 11.30 -1.89 -4.50
CA LYS A 15 12.61 -2.14 -3.89
C LYS A 15 12.55 -2.98 -2.62
N ARG A 16 11.34 -3.29 -2.12
CA ARG A 16 11.11 -3.90 -0.79
C ARG A 16 11.74 -3.10 0.35
N ASP A 17 11.80 -1.78 0.17
CA ASP A 17 12.30 -0.83 1.15
C ASP A 17 11.16 -0.47 2.11
N ILE A 18 11.09 -1.20 3.23
CA ILE A 18 10.08 -0.99 4.28
C ILE A 18 10.21 0.39 4.92
N SER A 19 11.44 0.90 5.09
CA SER A 19 11.67 2.21 5.70
C SER A 19 11.26 3.33 4.76
N GLY A 20 11.64 3.22 3.47
CA GLY A 20 11.20 4.15 2.43
C GLY A 20 9.69 4.14 2.28
N LEU A 21 9.06 2.97 2.41
CA LEU A 21 7.62 2.83 2.36
C LEU A 21 6.95 3.55 3.53
N LYS A 22 7.40 3.31 4.78
CA LYS A 22 6.92 4.02 5.97
C LYS A 22 7.00 5.54 5.78
N ASN A 23 8.15 6.06 5.37
CA ASN A 23 8.35 7.50 5.18
C ASN A 23 7.47 8.08 4.07
N ALA A 24 7.40 7.39 2.93
CA ALA A 24 6.58 7.83 1.79
C ALA A 24 5.10 7.92 2.17
N LEU A 25 4.62 6.98 2.99
CA LEU A 25 3.24 6.93 3.44
C LEU A 25 2.95 7.94 4.55
N TYR A 26 3.87 8.12 5.50
CA TYR A 26 3.76 9.16 6.52
C TYR A 26 3.60 10.55 5.89
N ASN A 27 4.47 10.89 4.93
CA ASN A 27 4.42 12.15 4.19
C ASN A 27 3.13 12.32 3.36
N PHE A 28 2.53 11.22 2.94
CA PHE A 28 1.22 11.24 2.27
C PHE A 28 0.09 11.54 3.27
N SER A 29 0.13 10.93 4.46
CA SER A 29 -0.89 11.09 5.51
C SER A 29 -0.88 12.47 6.18
N GLU A 30 0.28 13.10 6.33
CA GLU A 30 0.41 14.45 6.93
C GLU A 30 -0.12 15.57 6.01
N ASN A 31 -0.32 15.29 4.72
CA ASN A 31 -0.96 16.22 3.79
C ASN A 31 -2.49 16.28 4.03
N LYS A 32 -2.91 16.72 5.22
CA LYS A 32 -4.31 17.05 5.51
C LYS A 32 -4.71 18.29 4.71
N SER A 33 -5.38 18.09 3.58
CA SER A 33 -5.85 19.19 2.75
C SER A 33 -7.06 19.90 3.36
N ILE A 34 -7.05 21.23 3.33
CA ILE A 34 -8.12 22.07 3.88
C ILE A 34 -9.26 22.26 2.86
N ASN A 35 -8.96 22.10 1.55
CA ASN A 35 -9.93 22.27 0.46
C ASN A 35 -10.61 20.94 0.06
N LYS A 36 -11.92 20.99 -0.23
CA LYS A 36 -12.76 19.87 -0.69
C LYS A 36 -12.21 19.17 -1.94
N SER A 37 -11.71 19.91 -2.95
CA SER A 37 -11.21 19.29 -4.18
C SER A 37 -9.92 18.49 -3.96
N GLU A 38 -9.05 18.98 -3.07
CA GLU A 38 -7.84 18.28 -2.64
C GLU A 38 -8.17 17.04 -1.82
N ARG A 39 -9.22 17.12 -0.98
CA ARG A 39 -9.71 15.97 -0.20
C ARG A 39 -10.21 14.86 -1.11
N GLU A 40 -11.04 15.17 -2.09
CA GLU A 40 -11.53 14.19 -3.09
C GLU A 40 -10.38 13.59 -3.92
N SER A 41 -9.36 14.39 -4.25
CA SER A 41 -8.15 13.89 -4.91
C SER A 41 -7.37 12.94 -4.01
N ASN A 42 -7.20 13.28 -2.73
CA ASN A 42 -6.50 12.46 -1.75
C ASN A 42 -7.21 11.13 -1.50
N GLU A 43 -8.55 11.11 -1.44
CA GLU A 43 -9.33 9.86 -1.31
C GLU A 43 -9.11 8.93 -2.51
N ARG A 44 -9.21 9.44 -3.74
CA ARG A 44 -8.90 8.64 -4.95
C ARG A 44 -7.47 8.10 -4.93
N ILE A 45 -6.53 8.90 -4.42
CA ILE A 45 -5.15 8.46 -4.29
C ILE A 45 -5.03 7.35 -3.22
N LYS A 46 -5.73 7.48 -2.08
CA LYS A 46 -5.78 6.47 -1.02
C LYS A 46 -6.32 5.13 -1.56
N GLU A 47 -7.41 5.16 -2.33
CA GLU A 47 -7.96 3.98 -3.00
C GLU A 47 -6.95 3.32 -3.95
N ILE A 48 -6.19 4.11 -4.71
CA ILE A 48 -5.13 3.61 -5.59
C ILE A 48 -4.02 2.94 -4.77
N ILE A 49 -3.56 3.57 -3.68
CA ILE A 49 -2.54 3.01 -2.80
C ILE A 49 -3.03 1.69 -2.22
N GLU A 50 -4.25 1.66 -1.68
CA GLU A 50 -4.87 0.47 -1.08
C GLU A 50 -4.98 -0.67 -2.10
N LYS A 51 -5.50 -0.41 -3.30
CA LYS A 51 -5.61 -1.43 -4.35
C LYS A 51 -4.25 -2.04 -4.71
N ASN A 52 -3.22 -1.21 -4.80
CA ASN A 52 -1.87 -1.68 -5.11
C ASN A 52 -1.26 -2.45 -3.93
N TYR A 53 -1.58 -2.06 -2.71
CA TYR A 53 -1.22 -2.79 -1.49
C TYR A 53 -1.69 -4.24 -1.54
N TYR A 54 -2.96 -4.46 -1.89
CA TYR A 54 -3.55 -5.80 -2.04
C TYR A 54 -2.87 -6.63 -3.14
N ILE A 55 -2.60 -6.02 -4.29
CA ILE A 55 -1.89 -6.67 -5.40
C ILE A 55 -0.49 -7.12 -4.95
N MET A 56 0.20 -6.31 -4.15
CA MET A 56 1.52 -6.68 -3.64
C MET A 56 1.47 -7.80 -2.61
N LEU A 57 0.53 -7.75 -1.67
CA LEU A 57 0.33 -8.85 -0.71
C LEU A 57 0.15 -10.19 -1.45
N SER A 58 -0.66 -10.18 -2.51
CA SER A 58 -0.80 -11.34 -3.41
C SER A 58 0.52 -11.75 -4.08
N SER A 59 1.31 -10.79 -4.58
CA SER A 59 2.60 -11.07 -5.21
C SER A 59 3.64 -11.61 -4.23
N LEU A 60 3.59 -11.23 -2.95
CA LEU A 60 4.51 -11.72 -1.92
C LEU A 60 4.15 -13.15 -1.53
N LEU A 61 2.85 -13.45 -1.38
CA LEU A 61 2.36 -14.82 -1.14
C LEU A 61 2.76 -15.77 -2.28
N ARG A 62 2.58 -15.35 -3.54
CA ARG A 62 2.95 -16.16 -4.73
C ARG A 62 4.44 -16.49 -4.85
N ARG A 63 5.31 -15.76 -4.15
CA ARG A 63 6.76 -15.89 -4.23
C ARG A 63 7.36 -16.40 -2.92
N ASP A 64 6.52 -16.89 -2.01
CA ASP A 64 6.91 -17.38 -0.69
C ASP A 64 7.74 -16.37 0.14
N HIS A 65 7.55 -15.07 -0.12
CA HIS A 65 8.26 -14.00 0.57
C HIS A 65 7.56 -13.64 1.89
N PHE A 66 7.30 -14.64 2.73
CA PHE A 66 6.48 -14.50 3.94
C PHE A 66 6.99 -13.44 4.91
N LYS A 67 8.32 -13.31 5.08
CA LYS A 67 8.91 -12.26 5.92
C LYS A 67 8.48 -10.86 5.50
N TYR A 68 8.53 -10.57 4.20
CA TYR A 68 8.10 -9.28 3.66
C TYR A 68 6.59 -9.11 3.69
N PHE A 69 5.85 -10.21 3.50
CA PHE A 69 4.39 -10.20 3.62
C PHE A 69 3.95 -9.79 5.03
N ILE A 70 4.53 -10.38 6.09
CA ILE A 70 4.24 -10.02 7.48
C ILE A 70 4.61 -8.56 7.76
N GLN A 71 5.80 -8.11 7.32
CA GLN A 71 6.20 -6.71 7.48
C GLN A 71 5.24 -5.73 6.78
N LEU A 72 4.67 -6.13 5.65
CA LEU A 72 3.64 -5.34 4.97
C LEU A 72 2.29 -5.41 5.71
N LEU A 73 1.93 -6.52 6.35
CA LEU A 73 0.73 -6.57 7.17
C LEU A 73 0.86 -5.66 8.41
N ASP A 74 1.99 -5.70 9.11
CA ASP A 74 2.21 -4.83 10.28
C ASP A 74 2.13 -3.35 9.89
N LEU A 75 2.63 -3.03 8.71
CA LEU A 75 2.57 -1.69 8.12
C LEU A 75 1.15 -1.23 7.80
N SER A 76 0.20 -2.12 7.49
CA SER A 76 -1.14 -1.69 7.08
C SER A 76 -1.90 -1.01 8.22
N ALA A 77 -1.62 -1.41 9.46
CA ALA A 77 -2.18 -0.78 10.66
C ALA A 77 -1.72 0.68 10.81
N ASP A 78 -0.44 0.97 10.54
CA ASP A 78 0.10 2.34 10.56
C ASP A 78 -0.54 3.27 9.51
N LEU A 79 -1.21 2.69 8.51
CA LEU A 79 -1.76 3.38 7.34
C LEU A 79 -3.26 3.54 7.37
N ASP A 80 -3.91 3.02 8.41
CA ASP A 80 -5.36 2.92 8.46
C ASP A 80 -5.92 2.21 7.21
N ILE A 81 -5.13 1.24 6.68
CA ILE A 81 -5.53 0.33 5.61
C ILE A 81 -5.99 -0.95 6.30
N PHE A 82 -7.31 -1.10 6.38
CA PHE A 82 -7.89 -2.32 6.92
C PHE A 82 -7.73 -3.45 5.91
N ILE A 83 -6.80 -4.38 6.17
CA ILE A 83 -6.55 -5.51 5.27
C ILE A 83 -7.66 -6.53 5.40
N GLU A 84 -8.50 -6.56 4.38
CA GLU A 84 -9.51 -7.58 4.22
C GLU A 84 -8.92 -8.73 3.42
N ALA A 85 -8.78 -9.90 4.05
CA ALA A 85 -8.19 -11.07 3.41
C ALA A 85 -8.86 -11.40 2.06
N PHE A 86 -10.17 -11.18 1.92
CA PHE A 86 -10.90 -11.43 0.68
C PHE A 86 -10.56 -10.46 -0.47
N ARG A 87 -10.00 -9.28 -0.17
CA ARG A 87 -9.53 -8.30 -1.16
C ARG A 87 -8.12 -8.60 -1.67
N ILE A 88 -7.38 -9.49 -1.02
CA ILE A 88 -6.10 -10.01 -1.54
C ILE A 88 -6.40 -10.92 -2.76
N PRO A 89 -5.97 -10.55 -3.97
CA PRO A 89 -6.17 -11.38 -5.16
C PRO A 89 -5.44 -12.71 -5.02
N ASP A 90 -5.98 -13.78 -5.60
CA ASP A 90 -5.29 -15.08 -5.71
C ASP A 90 -4.85 -15.69 -4.35
N ARG A 91 -5.47 -15.28 -3.24
CA ARG A 91 -5.10 -15.69 -1.86
C ARG A 91 -5.20 -17.19 -1.55
N PHE A 92 -5.69 -18.01 -2.46
CA PHE A 92 -5.71 -19.46 -2.30
C PHE A 92 -4.71 -20.17 -3.23
N ASN A 93 -4.10 -19.44 -4.16
CA ASN A 93 -3.20 -20.03 -5.15
C ASN A 93 -1.84 -20.45 -4.56
N PHE A 94 -1.50 -20.00 -3.35
CA PHE A 94 -0.27 -20.41 -2.65
C PHE A 94 -0.46 -21.68 -1.80
N LEU A 95 -1.68 -22.20 -1.64
CA LEU A 95 -1.96 -23.44 -0.91
C LEU A 95 -1.87 -24.69 -1.80
N LYS A 96 -1.30 -24.56 -3.01
CA LYS A 96 -1.14 -25.65 -3.98
C LYS A 96 0.23 -26.32 -3.87
#